data_AF-A0A925AUW9-F1
#
_entry.id   AF-A0A925AUW9-F1
#
_cell.length_a   1.000
_cell.length_b   1.000
_cell.length_c   1.000
_cell.angle_alpha   90.00
_cell.angle_beta   90.00
_cell.angle_gamma   90.00
#
_symmetry.space_group_name_H-M   'P 1'
#
loop_
_entity.id
_entity.type
_entity.pdbx_description
1 polymer ?
#
loop_
_entity_poly.entity_id
_entity_poly.type
_entity_poly.pdbx_seq_one_letter_code
_entity_poly.pdbx_strand_id
1 'polypeptide(L)' 'MNEAAERTSRTNEDPLWKMTVYRLAVLATEKGWEDARSIQRQRLTEPLASQLYRALGSIGANIAEGYSRGSGARPSAIL' A
#
# COMPACT_ATOMS: atom_id res chain seq x y z
N MET A 1 1.12 20.20 -11.75
CA MET A 1 2.10 19.27 -11.14
C MET A 1 1.82 17.89 -11.73
N ASN A 2 2.82 17.27 -12.35
CA ASN A 2 2.63 16.14 -13.26
C ASN A 2 2.70 14.81 -12.49
N GLU A 3 1.70 13.95 -12.64
CA GLU A 3 1.54 12.65 -11.97
C GLU A 3 2.75 11.70 -12.17
N ALA A 4 3.51 11.92 -13.23
CA ALA A 4 4.78 11.25 -13.52
C ALA A 4 5.91 11.59 -12.53
N ALA A 5 5.93 12.80 -11.96
CA ALA A 5 6.94 13.22 -10.99
C ALA A 5 6.75 12.55 -9.61
N GLU A 6 5.51 12.28 -9.23
CA GLU A 6 5.14 11.58 -7.99
C GLU A 6 5.37 10.06 -8.07
N ARG A 7 5.31 9.48 -9.29
CA ARG A 7 5.80 8.11 -9.53
C ARG A 7 7.32 8.00 -9.41
N THR A 8 8.05 9.07 -9.70
CA THR A 8 9.53 9.09 -9.75
C THR A 8 10.17 9.21 -8.37
N SER A 9 9.48 9.72 -7.35
CA SER A 9 10.00 9.82 -5.98
C SER A 9 10.17 8.45 -5.27
N ARG A 10 9.65 7.36 -5.84
CA ARG A 10 9.93 5.97 -5.45
C ARG A 10 11.21 5.48 -6.13
N THR A 11 12.34 6.10 -5.82
CA THR A 11 13.64 5.69 -6.34
C THR A 11 14.07 4.34 -5.74
N ASN A 12 14.95 3.61 -6.44
CA ASN A 12 15.56 2.35 -5.97
C ASN A 12 16.28 2.44 -4.62
N GLU A 13 16.42 3.65 -4.05
CA GLU A 13 17.05 3.90 -2.77
C GLU A 13 16.10 3.70 -1.59
N ASP A 14 14.78 3.80 -1.78
CA ASP A 14 13.79 3.52 -0.73
C ASP A 14 13.84 2.04 -0.32
N PRO A 15 14.22 1.71 0.93
CA PRO A 15 14.25 0.34 1.42
C PRO A 15 12.89 -0.38 1.32
N LEU A 16 11.76 0.34 1.46
CA LEU A 16 10.44 -0.25 1.25
C LEU A 16 10.25 -0.68 -0.20
N TRP A 17 10.68 0.15 -1.16
CA TRP A 17 10.57 -0.15 -2.58
C TRP A 17 11.42 -1.35 -3.02
N LYS A 18 12.51 -1.65 -2.30
CA LYS A 18 13.30 -2.88 -2.50
C LYS A 18 12.53 -4.14 -2.14
N MET A 19 11.54 -4.06 -1.25
CA MET A 19 10.75 -5.22 -0.84
C MET A 19 9.75 -5.62 -1.94
N THR A 20 9.88 -6.85 -2.45
CA THR A 20 8.92 -7.41 -3.43
C THR A 20 7.48 -7.36 -2.92
N VAL A 21 7.26 -7.68 -1.64
CA VAL A 21 5.92 -7.66 -1.04
C VAL A 21 5.30 -6.26 -1.01
N TYR A 22 6.10 -5.22 -0.77
CA TYR A 22 5.62 -3.83 -0.80
C TYR A 22 5.25 -3.41 -2.23
N ARG A 23 6.10 -3.73 -3.21
CA ARG A 23 5.81 -3.45 -4.63
C ARG A 23 4.54 -4.18 -5.11
N LEU A 24 4.32 -5.42 -4.68
CA LEU A 24 3.10 -6.16 -5.00
C LEU A 24 1.86 -5.52 -4.34
N ALA A 25 1.97 -5.01 -3.11
CA ALA A 25 0.86 -4.32 -2.44
C ALA A 25 0.48 -3.01 -3.14
N VAL A 26 1.48 -2.25 -3.57
CA VAL A 26 1.28 -1.04 -4.40
C VAL A 26 0.61 -1.40 -5.72
N LEU A 27 1.12 -2.41 -6.43
CA LEU A 27 0.53 -2.89 -7.68
C LEU A 27 -0.92 -3.35 -7.49
N ALA A 28 -1.20 -4.07 -6.41
CA ALA A 28 -2.56 -4.53 -6.08
C ALA A 28 -3.51 -3.36 -5.82
N THR A 29 -3.04 -2.29 -5.16
CA THR A 29 -3.82 -1.06 -4.95
C THR A 29 -4.07 -0.34 -6.27
N GLU A 30 -3.06 -0.22 -7.14
CA GLU A 30 -3.21 0.37 -8.48
C GLU A 30 -4.20 -0.40 -9.35
N LYS A 31 -4.17 -1.74 -9.31
CA LYS A 31 -5.11 -2.58 -10.08
C LYS A 31 -6.52 -2.60 -9.50
N GLY A 32 -6.65 -2.77 -8.19
CA GLY A 32 -7.96 -2.81 -7.56
C GLY A 32 -8.69 -1.46 -7.52
N TRP A 33 -8.02 -0.35 -7.87
CA TRP A 33 -8.69 0.90 -8.19
C TRP A 33 -9.61 0.79 -9.42
N GLU A 34 -9.19 0.06 -10.46
CA GLU A 34 -10.03 -0.20 -11.64
C GLU A 34 -11.25 -1.05 -11.27
N ASP A 35 -11.06 -2.07 -10.42
CA ASP A 35 -12.13 -2.92 -9.91
C ASP A 35 -13.11 -2.12 -9.04
N ALA A 36 -12.60 -1.30 -8.10
CA ALA A 36 -13.41 -0.45 -7.25
C ALA A 36 -14.25 0.55 -8.09
N ARG A 37 -13.65 1.17 -9.13
CA ARG A 37 -14.39 2.04 -10.07
C ARG A 37 -15.47 1.28 -10.84
N SER A 38 -15.21 0.04 -11.25
CA SER A 38 -16.20 -0.81 -11.93
C SER A 38 -17.37 -1.14 -11.00
N ILE A 39 -17.08 -1.44 -9.73
CA ILE A 39 -18.08 -1.76 -8.71
C ILE A 39 -18.91 -0.53 -8.33
N GLN A 40 -18.31 0.66 -8.19
CA GLN A 40 -18.98 1.89 -7.72
C GLN A 40 -20.08 2.40 -8.68
N ARG A 41 -20.26 1.83 -9.87
CA ARG A 41 -21.25 2.27 -10.86
C ARG A 41 -22.70 2.32 -10.36
N GLN A 42 -23.03 1.64 -9.26
CA GLN A 42 -24.33 1.70 -8.62
C GLN A 42 -24.20 2.26 -7.20
N ARG A 43 -25.17 3.08 -6.76
CA ARG A 43 -25.19 3.62 -5.38
C ARG A 43 -25.17 2.53 -4.31
N LEU A 44 -25.80 1.38 -4.58
CA LEU A 44 -25.86 0.26 -3.64
C LEU A 44 -24.49 -0.42 -3.44
N THR A 45 -23.59 -0.32 -4.40
CA THR A 45 -22.27 -0.97 -4.39
C THR A 45 -21.13 -0.02 -4.02
N GLU A 46 -21.41 1.27 -3.87
CA GLU A 46 -20.44 2.28 -3.41
C GLU A 46 -19.75 1.89 -2.08
N PRO A 47 -20.46 1.40 -1.04
CA PRO A 47 -19.80 1.00 0.21
C PRO A 47 -18.79 -0.14 0.01
N LEU A 48 -19.13 -1.10 -0.87
CA LEU A 48 -18.27 -2.24 -1.20
C LEU A 48 -17.01 -1.78 -1.96
N ALA A 49 -17.16 -0.93 -2.97
CA ALA A 49 -16.04 -0.35 -3.70
C ALA A 49 -15.09 0.41 -2.76
N SER A 50 -15.66 1.19 -1.85
CA SER A 50 -14.92 1.94 -0.84
C SER A 50 -14.16 1.03 0.12
N GLN A 51 -14.78 -0.07 0.58
CA GLN A 51 -14.13 -1.05 1.45
C GLN A 51 -12.98 -1.79 0.74
N LEU A 52 -13.18 -2.20 -0.51
CA LEU A 52 -12.15 -2.84 -1.32
C LEU A 52 -10.91 -1.95 -1.46
N TYR A 53 -11.11 -0.69 -1.87
CA TYR A 53 -9.99 0.23 -2.07
C TYR A 53 -9.23 0.50 -0.78
N ARG A 54 -9.92 0.68 0.36
CA ARG A 54 -9.28 0.84 1.68
C ARG A 54 -8.51 -0.41 2.10
N ALA A 55 -9.07 -1.60 1.88
CA ALA A 55 -8.43 -2.86 2.25
C ALA A 55 -7.14 -3.07 1.46
N LEU A 56 -7.12 -2.75 0.16
CA LEU A 56 -5.91 -2.83 -0.66
C LEU A 56 -4.83 -1.84 -0.19
N GLY A 57 -5.21 -0.59 0.06
CA GLY A 57 -4.28 0.42 0.58
C GLY A 57 -3.71 0.08 1.96
N SER A 58 -4.49 -0.58 2.82
CA SER A 58 -4.04 -0.96 4.17
C SER A 58 -2.94 -2.02 4.15
N ILE A 59 -2.86 -2.86 3.11
CA ILE A 59 -1.78 -3.86 2.96
C ILE A 59 -0.43 -3.15 2.88
N GLY A 60 -0.30 -2.15 1.99
CA GLY A 60 0.92 -1.37 1.85
C GLY A 60 1.27 -0.59 3.13
N ALA A 61 0.27 0.00 3.78
CA ALA A 61 0.43 0.70 5.05
C ALA A 61 0.95 -0.22 6.16
N ASN A 62 0.37 -1.41 6.31
CA ASN A 62 0.78 -2.39 7.33
C ASN A 62 2.21 -2.91 7.07
N ILE A 63 2.61 -3.10 5.81
CA ILE A 63 3.99 -3.47 5.45
C ILE A 63 4.95 -2.34 5.84
N ALA A 64 4.64 -1.09 5.48
CA ALA A 64 5.48 0.05 5.81
C ALA A 64 5.62 0.26 7.32
N GLU A 65 4.51 0.14 8.05
CA GLU A 65 4.49 0.24 9.51
C GLU A 65 5.26 -0.91 10.17
N GLY A 66 5.09 -2.14 9.68
CA GLY A 66 5.85 -3.31 10.11
C GLY A 66 7.36 -3.15 9.89
N TYR A 67 7.76 -2.65 8.72
CA TYR A 67 9.16 -2.37 8.39
C TYR A 67 9.76 -1.32 9.33
N SER A 68 9.04 -0.21 9.57
CA SER A 68 9.45 0.84 10.51
C SER A 68 9.62 0.32 11.94
N ARG A 69 8.74 -0.59 12.38
CA ARG A 69 8.83 -1.25 13.70
C ARG A 69 9.97 -2.28 13.80
N GLY A 70 10.27 -3.00 12.71
CA GLY A 70 11.35 -3.99 12.65
C GLY A 70 12.74 -3.40 12.86
N SER A 71 12.96 -2.13 12.50
CA SER A 71 14.17 -1.38 12.85
C SER A 71 14.24 -0.91 14.32
N GLY A 72 13.18 -1.10 15.11
CA GLY A 72 13.07 -0.64 16.50
C GLY A 72 12.83 -1.74 17.55
N ALA A 73 12.67 -3.01 17.15
CA ALA A 73 12.54 -4.11 18.10
C ALA A 73 13.91 -4.39 18.75
N ARG A 74 14.16 -3.74 19.90
CA ARG A 74 15.27 -4.08 20.78
C ARG A 74 15.19 -5.57 21.11
N PRO A 75 16.30 -6.33 21.08
CA PRO A 75 16.36 -7.55 21.86
C PRO A 75 16.15 -7.12 23.31
N SER A 76 15.06 -7.55 23.94
CA SER A 76 15.05 -7.66 25.39
C SER A 76 16.11 -8.69 25.74
N ALA A 77 17.35 -8.23 25.92
CA ALA A 77 18.34 -8.96 26.67
C ALA A 77 17.79 -9.09 28.08
N ILE A 78 17.15 -10.22 28.34
CA ILE A 78 17.11 -10.77 29.69
C ILE A 78 18.52 -11.34 29.89
N LEU A 79 19.40 -10.48 30.39
CA LEU A 79 20.53 -10.84 31.26
C LEU A 79 20.15 -10.40 32.66
#